data_AF-T1AK14-F1
#
_entry.id   AF-T1AK14-F1
#
_cell.length_a   1.000
_cell.length_b   1.000
_cell.length_c   1.000
_cell.angle_alpha   90.00
_cell.angle_beta   90.00
_cell.angle_gamma   90.00
#
_symmetry.space_group_name_H-M   'P 1'
#
loop_
_entity.id
_entity.type
_entity.pdbx_description
1 polymer ?
#
loop_
_entity_poly.entity_id
_entity_poly.type
_entity_poly.pdbx_seq_one_letter_code
_entity_poly.pdbx_strand_id
1 'polypeptide(L)'
;VIVVWDGASIHDSKSLSDLLRKYPRLHLERLPAYAPQLNPIEAAWHATQHPLANGRPEDIHDLGRALLKSLRHARASQAILRGCVLQSELPPFLR
;
A
#
# COMPACT_ATOMS: atom_id res chain seq x y z
N VAL A 1 8.10 9.54 10.76
CA VAL A 1 7.41 8.82 9.66
C VAL A 1 6.37 7.94 10.31
N ILE A 2 5.16 7.89 9.76
CA ILE A 2 4.08 7.04 10.27
C ILE A 2 3.83 5.93 9.24
N VAL A 3 3.75 4.69 9.71
CA VAL A 3 3.29 3.55 8.90
C VAL A 3 1.92 3.17 9.40
N VAL A 4 0.93 3.26 8.51
CA VAL A 4 -0.44 2.80 8.75
C VAL A 4 -0.55 1.39 8.15
N TRP A 5 -1.11 0.45 8.91
CA TRP A 5 -1.15 -0.96 8.48
C TRP A 5 -2.40 -1.71 9.01
N ASP A 6 -2.78 -2.78 8.33
CA ASP A 6 -4.02 -3.54 8.53
C ASP A 6 -3.99 -4.50 9.73
N GLY A 7 -2.84 -4.71 10.34
CA GLY A 7 -2.70 -5.65 11.45
C GLY A 7 -2.67 -7.12 11.03
N ALA A 8 -2.39 -7.45 9.76
CA ALA A 8 -2.36 -8.82 9.26
C ALA A 8 -1.37 -9.71 10.04
N SER A 9 -1.71 -10.99 10.21
CA SER A 9 -0.93 -11.96 11.00
C SER A 9 0.45 -12.27 10.43
N ILE A 10 0.70 -11.94 9.16
CA ILE A 10 2.02 -12.04 8.52
C ILE A 10 3.05 -11.10 9.13
N HIS A 11 2.61 -10.09 9.88
CA HIS A 11 3.49 -9.14 10.56
C HIS A 11 3.90 -9.69 11.94
N ASP A 12 5.16 -10.13 12.03
CA ASP A 12 5.74 -10.62 13.29
C ASP A 12 5.92 -9.47 14.31
N SER A 13 5.30 -9.63 15.48
CA SER A 13 5.32 -8.62 16.55
C SER A 13 6.71 -8.37 17.11
N LYS A 14 7.57 -9.40 17.14
CA LYS A 14 8.95 -9.27 17.62
C LYS A 14 9.77 -8.41 16.66
N SER A 15 9.71 -8.71 15.37
CA SER A 15 10.39 -7.94 14.32
C SER A 15 9.93 -6.48 14.28
N LEU A 16 8.64 -6.21 14.46
CA LEU A 16 8.12 -4.84 14.55
C LEU A 16 8.66 -4.11 15.79
N SER A 17 8.73 -4.78 16.94
CA SER A 17 9.30 -4.21 18.16
C SER A 17 10.78 -3.89 18.02
N ASP A 18 11.56 -4.77 17.37
CA ASP A 18 12.97 -4.55 17.07
C ASP A 18 13.17 -3.37 16.12
N LEU A 19 12.31 -3.25 15.11
CA LEU A 19 12.32 -2.13 14.17
C LEU A 19 12.06 -0.79 14.86
N LEU A 20 11.07 -0.73 15.75
CA LEU A 20 10.73 0.47 16.52
C LEU A 20 11.86 0.89 17.48
N ARG A 21 12.54 -0.08 18.11
CA ARG A 21 13.73 0.21 18.93
C ARG A 21 14.89 0.76 18.10
N LYS A 22 15.10 0.22 16.89
CA LYS A 22 16.15 0.67 15.97
C LYS A 22 15.88 2.06 15.39
N TYR A 23 14.60 2.41 15.16
CA TYR A 23 14.19 3.66 14.53
C TYR A 23 13.18 4.43 15.39
N PRO A 24 13.63 5.17 16.42
CA PRO A 24 12.73 5.82 17.40
C PRO A 24 11.83 6.92 16.83
N ARG A 25 12.04 7.36 15.58
CA ARG A 25 11.20 8.34 14.86
C ARG A 25 10.13 7.68 13.96
N LEU A 26 10.07 6.35 13.96
CA LEU A 26 9.07 5.57 13.24
C LEU A 26 7.88 5.33 14.19
N HIS A 27 6.68 5.67 13.73
CA HIS A 27 5.45 5.40 14.45
C HIS A 27 4.64 4.37 13.65
N LEU A 28 4.08 3.37 14.32
CA LEU A 28 3.19 2.39 13.71
C LEU A 28 1.78 2.63 14.20
N GLU A 29 0.85 2.88 13.28
CA GLU A 29 -0.57 3.05 13.57
C GLU A 29 -1.33 1.87 12.98
N ARG A 30 -1.88 1.03 13.85
CA ARG A 30 -2.64 -0.15 13.44
C ARG A 30 -4.08 0.24 13.17
N LEU A 31 -4.59 -0.11 12.00
CA LEU A 31 -5.99 0.07 11.65
C LEU A 31 -6.89 -0.91 12.42
N PRO A 32 -8.18 -0.56 12.61
CA PRO A 32 -9.18 -1.51 13.06
C PRO A 32 -9.25 -2.73 12.14
N ALA A 33 -9.55 -3.89 12.71
CA ALA A 33 -9.74 -5.10 11.92
C ALA A 33 -10.88 -4.90 10.91
N TYR A 34 -10.72 -5.46 9.71
CA TYR A 34 -11.71 -5.39 8.64
C TYR A 34 -12.11 -3.97 8.22
N ALA A 35 -11.17 -3.03 8.23
CA ALA A 35 -11.39 -1.65 7.80
C ALA A 35 -10.60 -1.28 6.51
N PRO A 36 -10.85 -1.95 5.37
CA PRO A 36 -10.13 -1.68 4.11
C PRO A 36 -10.33 -0.25 3.60
N GLN A 37 -11.48 0.37 3.89
CA GLN A 37 -11.77 1.76 3.52
C GLN A 37 -10.82 2.78 4.18
N LEU A 38 -10.17 2.41 5.28
CA LEU A 38 -9.14 3.22 5.94
C LEU A 38 -7.73 2.96 5.40
N ASN A 39 -7.51 1.92 4.61
CA ASN A 39 -6.18 1.51 4.17
C ASN A 39 -5.86 2.03 2.76
N PRO A 40 -5.00 3.05 2.59
CA PRO A 40 -4.69 3.63 1.28
C PRO A 40 -4.07 2.64 0.29
N ILE A 41 -3.53 1.51 0.78
CA ILE A 41 -2.95 0.47 -0.09
C ILE A 41 -4.03 -0.14 -1.00
N GLU A 42 -5.30 -0.16 -0.61
CA GLU A 42 -6.39 -0.70 -1.43
C GLU A 42 -6.57 0.13 -2.71
N ALA A 43 -6.56 1.46 -2.58
CA ALA A 43 -6.59 2.37 -3.73
C ALA A 43 -5.32 2.24 -4.59
N ALA A 44 -4.15 2.00 -3.98
CA ALA A 44 -2.91 1.76 -4.72
C ALA A 44 -2.93 0.44 -5.48
N TRP A 45 -3.51 -0.62 -4.90
CA TRP A 45 -3.75 -1.88 -5.61
C TRP A 45 -4.70 -1.69 -6.77
N HIS A 46 -5.80 -0.98 -6.57
CA HIS A 46 -6.70 -0.63 -7.68
C HIS A 46 -5.97 0.14 -8.78
N ALA A 47 -5.23 1.20 -8.46
CA ALA A 47 -4.50 2.01 -9.43
C ALA A 47 -3.43 1.22 -10.22
N THR A 48 -2.87 0.15 -9.65
CA THR A 48 -1.83 -0.67 -10.27
C THR A 48 -2.40 -1.86 -11.05
N GLN A 49 -3.52 -2.42 -10.61
CA GLN A 49 -4.18 -3.56 -11.25
C GLN A 49 -5.15 -3.14 -12.35
N HIS A 50 -5.85 -2.01 -12.19
CA HIS A 50 -6.84 -1.53 -13.15
C HIS A 50 -6.29 -1.36 -14.58
N PRO A 51 -5.07 -0.82 -14.81
CA PRO A 51 -4.48 -0.74 -16.16
C PRO A 51 -4.19 -2.11 -16.81
N LEU A 52 -4.18 -3.18 -16.00
CA LEU A 52 -3.93 -4.55 -16.44
C LEU A 52 -5.24 -5.33 -16.63
N ALA A 53 -6.39 -4.72 -16.31
CA ALA A 53 -7.69 -5.36 -16.45
C ALA A 53 -7.91 -5.81 -17.91
N ASN A 54 -8.44 -7.02 -18.08
CA ASN A 54 -8.65 -7.67 -19.37
C ASN A 54 -7.36 -7.91 -20.18
N GLY A 55 -6.18 -7.78 -19.58
CA GLY A 55 -4.92 -8.21 -20.18
C GLY A 55 -4.86 -9.73 -20.34
N ARG A 56 -4.13 -10.18 -21.36
CA ARG A 56 -3.90 -11.60 -21.65
C ARG A 56 -2.40 -11.90 -21.71
N PRO A 57 -1.71 -11.94 -20.56
CA PRO A 57 -0.30 -12.37 -20.53
C PRO A 57 -0.20 -13.85 -20.96
N GLU A 58 0.85 -14.20 -21.70
CA GLU A 58 1.02 -15.58 -22.18
C GLU A 58 1.64 -16.47 -21.10
N ASP A 59 2.44 -15.89 -20.20
CA ASP A 59 3.04 -16.57 -19.06
C ASP A 59 3.17 -15.67 -17.81
N ILE A 60 3.75 -16.24 -16.75
CA ILE A 60 3.98 -15.53 -15.48
C ILE A 60 4.99 -14.39 -15.61
N HIS A 61 5.93 -14.48 -16.55
CA HIS A 61 6.95 -13.46 -16.77
C HIS A 61 6.35 -12.25 -17.50
N ASP A 62 5.43 -12.46 -18.44
CA ASP A 62 4.65 -11.43 -19.11
C ASP A 62 3.80 -10.66 -18.11
N LEU A 63 3.07 -11.39 -17.26
CA LEU A 63 2.28 -10.79 -16.18
C LEU A 63 3.19 -9.99 -15.24
N GLY A 64 4.33 -10.56 -14.84
CA GLY A 64 5.31 -9.88 -13.99
C GLY A 64 5.84 -8.58 -14.62
N ARG A 65 6.20 -8.60 -15.91
CA ARG A 65 6.66 -7.39 -16.62
C ARG A 65 5.58 -6.32 -16.71
N ALA A 66 4.35 -6.72 -17.01
CA ALA A 66 3.20 -5.81 -17.07
C ALA A 66 2.90 -5.19 -15.69
N LEU A 67 2.88 -6.00 -14.63
CA LEU A 67 2.69 -5.54 -13.26
C LEU A 67 3.80 -4.58 -12.82
N LEU A 68 5.07 -4.94 -13.06
CA LEU A 68 6.21 -4.07 -12.73
C LEU A 68 6.20 -2.76 -13.51
N LYS A 69 5.70 -2.75 -14.76
CA LYS A 69 5.49 -1.52 -15.53
C LYS A 69 4.42 -0.64 -14.88
N SER A 70 3.28 -1.23 -14.50
CA SER A 70 2.18 -0.51 -13.83
C SER A 70 2.61 0.06 -12.47
N LEU A 71 3.28 -0.76 -11.64
CA LEU A 71 3.84 -0.33 -10.36
C LEU A 71 4.82 0.84 -10.51
N ARG A 72 5.72 0.79 -11.50
CA ARG A 72 6.66 1.89 -11.78
C ARG A 72 5.95 3.17 -12.19
N HIS A 73 4.87 3.06 -12.97
CA HIS A 73 4.06 4.21 -13.36
C HIS A 73 3.38 4.85 -12.15
N ALA A 74 2.69 4.06 -11.31
CA ALA A 74 2.06 4.56 -10.09
C ALA A 74 3.08 5.19 -9.13
N ARG A 75 4.23 4.54 -8.92
CA ARG A 75 5.33 5.04 -8.06
C ARG A 75 5.86 6.40 -8.53
N ALA A 76 5.94 6.63 -9.84
CA ALA A 76 6.47 7.86 -10.40
C ALA A 76 5.48 9.04 -10.33
N SER A 77 4.20 8.80 -9.99
CA SER A 77 3.16 9.82 -9.97
C SER A 77 2.75 10.19 -8.54
N GLN A 78 3.24 11.34 -8.08
CA GLN A 78 2.80 11.89 -6.79
C GLN A 78 1.29 12.20 -6.75
N ALA A 79 0.68 12.50 -7.89
CA ALA A 79 -0.77 12.72 -7.98
C ALA A 79 -1.54 11.42 -7.69
N ILE A 80 -1.10 10.28 -8.25
CA ILE A 80 -1.71 8.97 -7.94
C ILE A 80 -1.51 8.64 -6.47
N LEU A 81 -0.27 8.73 -5.96
CA LEU A 81 0.04 8.38 -4.57
C LEU A 81 -0.75 9.22 -3.56
N ARG A 82 -0.84 10.53 -3.76
CA ARG A 82 -1.67 11.41 -2.93
C ARG A 82 -3.16 11.09 -3.09
N GLY A 83 -3.61 10.82 -4.31
CA GLY A 83 -4.98 10.40 -4.60
C GLY A 83 -5.40 9.16 -3.80
N CYS A 84 -4.52 8.16 -3.67
CA CYS A 84 -4.78 6.95 -2.88
C CYS A 84 -5.01 7.27 -1.39
N VAL A 85 -4.24 8.21 -0.81
CA VAL A 85 -4.44 8.66 0.58
C VAL A 85 -5.71 9.49 0.72
N LEU A 86 -6.01 10.35 -0.25
CA LEU A 86 -7.22 11.19 -0.24
C LEU A 86 -8.51 10.38 -0.40
N GLN A 87 -8.45 9.26 -1.14
CA GLN A 87 -9.59 8.37 -1.35
C GLN A 87 -9.92 7.56 -0.10
N SER A 88 -8.95 7.26 0.77
CA SER A 88 -9.23 6.53 2.00
C SER A 88 -10.00 7.40 2.99
N GLU A 89 -10.72 6.75 3.90
CA GLU A 89 -11.46 7.41 4.96
C GLU A 89 -10.56 7.84 6.14
N LEU A 90 -9.23 7.89 5.93
CA LEU A 90 -8.31 8.39 6.95
C LEU A 90 -8.65 9.83 7.33
N PRO A 91 -8.56 10.19 8.62
CA PRO A 91 -8.85 11.54 9.08
C PRO A 91 -8.00 12.60 8.38
N PRO A 92 -8.51 13.84 8.21
CA PRO A 92 -7.83 14.89 7.47
C PRO A 92 -6.46 15.31 8.02
N PHE A 93 -6.17 15.04 9.30
CA PHE A 93 -4.87 15.33 9.89
C PHE A 93 -3.74 14.38 9.43
N LEU A 94 -4.09 13.34 8.67
CA LEU A 94 -3.14 12.47 7.97
C LEU A 94 -3.03 12.79 6.46
N ARG A 95 -3.74 13.81 5.97
CA ARG A 95 -3.80 14.22 4.55
C ARG A 95 -2.90 15.40 4.24
#